data_AF-A0A354Z165-F1
#
_entry.id   AF-A0A354Z165-F1
#
_cell.length_a   1.000
_cell.length_b   1.000
_cell.length_c   1.000
_cell.angle_alpha   90.00
_cell.angle_beta   90.00
_cell.angle_gamma   90.00
#
_symmetry.space_group_name_H-M   'P 1'
#
loop_
_entity.id
_entity.type
_entity.pdbx_description
1 polymer ?
#
loop_
_entity_poly.entity_id
_entity_poly.type
_entity_poly.pdbx_seq_one_letter_code
_entity_poly.pdbx_strand_id
1 'polypeptide(L)' 'CSREMAGRVLKSLQEQGLLHARGKTVVVYGTR' A
#
# COMPACT_ATOMS: atom_id res chain seq x y z
N CYS A 1 5.01 6.77 -12.70
CA CYS A 1 5.18 7.11 -11.26
C CYS A 1 6.56 6.70 -10.80
N SER A 2 7.24 7.52 -9.98
CA SER A 2 8.51 7.13 -9.38
C SER A 2 8.30 6.11 -8.24
N ARG A 3 9.36 5.39 -7.85
CA ARG A 3 9.33 4.49 -6.67
C ARG A 3 8.94 5.24 -5.39
N GLU A 4 9.42 6.48 -5.27
CA GLU A 4 9.11 7.35 -4.12
C GLU A 4 7.63 7.76 -4.09
N MET A 5 7.04 8.05 -5.25
CA MET A 5 5.61 8.36 -5.33
C MET A 5 4.78 7.12 -4.98
N ALA A 6 5.13 5.94 -5.50
CA ALA A 6 4.46 4.69 -5.17
C ALA A 6 4.52 4.39 -3.66
N GLY A 7 5.68 4.59 -3.02
CA GLY A 7 5.85 4.40 -1.58
C GLY A 7 4.96 5.35 -0.75
N ARG A 8 4.83 6.61 -1.15
CA ARG A 8 3.94 7.59 -0.48
C ARG A 8 2.47 7.19 -0.59
N VAL A 9 2.03 6.74 -1.77
CA VAL A 9 0.65 6.30 -1.98
C VAL A 9 0.37 5.03 -1.19
N LEU A 10 1.27 4.03 -1.23
CA LEU A 10 1.12 2.80 -0.46
C LEU A 10 1.05 3.08 1.05
N LYS A 11 1.85 4.03 1.56
CA LYS A 11 1.78 4.45 2.96
C LYS A 11 0.41 5.07 3.29
N SER A 12 -0.08 5.98 2.45
CA SER A 12 -1.38 6.62 2.68
C SER A 12 -2.55 5.61 2.66
N LEU A 13 -2.54 4.66 1.73
CA LEU A 13 -3.56 3.60 1.67
C LEU A 13 -3.48 2.64 2.88
N GLN A 14 -2.28 2.41 3.41
CA GLN A 14 -2.09 1.66 4.65
C GLN A 14 -2.63 2.43 5.87
N GLU A 15 -2.39 3.74 5.95
CA GLU A 15 -2.94 4.61 7.01
C GLU A 15 -4.48 4.67 6.95
N GLN A 16 -5.06 4.54 5.76
CA GLN A 16 -6.51 4.44 5.56
C GLN A 16 -7.09 3.03 5.86
N GLY A 17 -6.24 2.05 6.18
CA GLY A 17 -6.69 0.69 6.48
C GLY A 17 -7.24 -0.09 5.29
N LEU A 18 -6.87 0.29 4.05
CA LEU A 18 -7.31 -0.37 2.82
C LEU A 18 -6.39 -1.54 2.42
N LEU A 19 -5.12 -1.46 2.80
CA LEU A 19 -4.10 -2.49 2.55
C LEU A 19 -3.03 -2.50 3.65
N HIS A 20 -2.16 -3.50 3.62
CA HIS A 20 -0.95 -3.55 4.42
C HIS A 20 0.25 -3.92 3.55
N ALA A 21 1.27 -3.05 3.51
CA ALA A 21 2.47 -3.21 2.71
C ALA A 21 3.68 -3.57 3.59
N ARG A 22 4.31 -4.71 3.31
CA ARG A 22 5.52 -5.20 3.99
C ARG A 22 6.62 -5.48 2.97
N GLY A 23 7.49 -4.49 2.77
CA GLY A 23 8.59 -4.58 1.80
C GLY A 23 8.06 -4.81 0.38
N LYS A 24 8.33 -6.00 -0.18
CA LYS A 24 7.87 -6.39 -1.53
C LYS A 24 6.48 -7.05 -1.54
N THR A 25 5.89 -7.30 -0.38
CA THR A 25 4.60 -8.00 -0.24
C THR A 25 3.51 -7.00 0.14
N VAL A 26 2.33 -7.10 -0.47
CA VAL A 26 1.16 -6.26 -0.15
C VAL A 26 -0.06 -7.15 0.05
N VAL A 27 -0.78 -6.93 1.15
CA VAL A 27 -2.08 -7.57 1.45
C VAL A 27 -3.17 -6.54 1.24
N VAL A 28 -4.14 -6.82 0.38
CA VAL A 28 -5.28 -5.94 0.11
C VAL A 28 -6.50 -6.49 0.82
N TYR A 29 -7.25 -5.63 1.52
CA TYR A 29 -8.44 -6.04 2.26
C TYR A 29 -9.70 -5.95 1.39
N GLY A 30 -10.70 -6.77 1.69
CA GLY A 30 -12.02 -6.71 1.05
C GLY A 30 -12.05 -7.15 -0.41
N THR A 31 -10.95 -7.68 -0.94
CA THR A 31 -10.87 -8.19 -2.32
C THR A 31 -10.76 -9.71 -2.31
N ARG A 32 -11.63 -10.37 -3.07
CA ARG A 32 -11.53 -11.78 -3.47
C ARG A 32 -11.35 -11.84 -4.97
#